data_AF-A0A1X7SQ52-F1
#
_entry.id   AF-A0A1X7SQ52-F1
#
_cell.length_a   1.000
_cell.length_b   1.000
_cell.length_c   1.000
_cell.angle_alpha   90.00
_cell.angle_beta   90.00
_cell.angle_gamma   90.00
#
_symmetry.space_group_name_H-M   'P 1'
#
loop_
_entity.id
_entity.type
_entity.pdbx_description
1 polymer ?
#
loop_
_entity_poly.entity_id
_entity_poly.type
_entity_poly.pdbx_seq_one_letter_code
_entity_poly.pdbx_strand_id
1 'polypeptide(L)'
;MEADCSRIINGLEVYCSNQRCQWRGDLRDISTHLNKGKRDGECQYEEAKCRYEECQVRNERRYLDYHEHDECSHRLFRCQYCWKDGTYLSITMGHYNDCADYPIHCPNNCTLNTMPRHVLSAHISHQCPLEPVDCVFRWAGCNDKPLRKDVHVHTADTKHVTLLAVACGQLKKEKKQIKKENSKIKEESTKLRIENQKRELEMTKQVETLKEENSQLKHYQAIP
;
A
#
# COMPACT_ATOMS: atom_id res chain seq x y z
N MET A 1 -13.61 -65.43 40.00
CA MET A 1 -12.45 -65.01 40.82
C MET A 1 -11.79 -63.74 40.29
N GLU A 2 -11.24 -63.69 39.07
CA GLU A 2 -10.60 -62.45 38.55
C GLU A 2 -11.56 -61.25 38.45
N ALA A 3 -12.81 -61.49 38.03
CA ALA A 3 -13.83 -60.45 37.92
C ALA A 3 -14.25 -59.85 39.28
N ASP A 4 -14.20 -60.63 40.37
CA ASP A 4 -14.54 -60.17 41.71
C ASP A 4 -13.40 -59.37 42.33
N CYS A 5 -12.16 -59.81 42.16
CA CYS A 5 -10.98 -59.05 42.57
C CYS A 5 -10.90 -57.70 41.86
N SER A 6 -11.15 -57.65 40.54
CA SER A 6 -11.14 -56.41 39.77
C SER A 6 -12.23 -55.42 40.22
N ARG A 7 -13.43 -55.91 40.57
CA ARG A 7 -14.52 -55.07 41.12
C ARG A 7 -14.15 -54.48 42.48
N ILE A 8 -13.54 -55.27 43.37
CA ILE A 8 -13.10 -54.83 44.69
C ILE A 8 -11.99 -53.77 44.56
N ILE A 9 -10.97 -54.04 43.75
CA ILE A 9 -9.85 -53.09 43.52
C ILE A 9 -10.36 -51.76 42.96
N ASN A 10 -11.24 -51.80 41.96
CA ASN A 10 -11.79 -50.60 41.33
C ASN A 10 -12.75 -49.79 42.22
N GLY A 11 -13.20 -50.34 43.35
CA GLY A 11 -14.02 -49.65 44.35
C GLY A 11 -13.24 -49.21 45.60
N LEU A 12 -11.90 -49.32 45.58
CA LEU A 12 -11.08 -48.80 46.66
C LEU A 12 -11.12 -47.26 46.65
N GLU A 13 -11.39 -46.66 47.81
CA GLU A 13 -11.31 -45.21 47.96
C GLU A 13 -9.84 -44.77 47.89
N VAL A 14 -9.55 -43.82 47.01
CA VAL A 14 -8.23 -43.22 46.80
C VAL A 14 -8.30 -41.71 46.84
N TYR A 15 -7.15 -41.08 47.09
CA TYR A 15 -6.99 -39.63 47.11
C TYR A 15 -6.28 -39.14 45.84
N CYS A 16 -6.55 -37.91 45.44
CA CYS A 16 -5.80 -37.25 44.38
C CYS A 16 -4.31 -37.16 44.74
N SER A 17 -3.42 -37.43 43.78
CA SER A 17 -1.96 -37.31 43.97
C SER A 17 -1.50 -35.86 44.12
N ASN A 18 -2.29 -34.88 43.68
CA ASN A 18 -1.98 -33.47 43.82
C ASN A 18 -2.29 -33.03 45.26
N GLN A 19 -1.27 -32.70 46.05
CA GLN A 19 -1.39 -32.41 47.49
C GLN A 19 -2.39 -31.30 47.84
N ARG A 20 -2.66 -30.39 46.91
CA ARG A 20 -3.59 -29.27 47.08
C ARG A 20 -5.02 -29.59 46.62
N CYS A 21 -5.24 -30.75 46.01
CA CYS A 21 -6.55 -31.24 45.60
C CYS A 21 -7.18 -32.05 46.73
N GLN A 22 -8.45 -31.76 47.05
CA GLN A 22 -9.20 -32.45 48.11
C GLN A 22 -10.03 -33.63 47.60
N TRP A 23 -9.94 -33.95 46.30
CA TRP A 23 -10.73 -35.02 45.70
C TRP A 23 -10.35 -36.38 46.29
N ARG A 24 -11.38 -37.18 46.59
CA ARG A 24 -11.32 -38.59 46.94
C ARG A 24 -12.51 -39.32 46.32
N GLY A 25 -12.33 -40.58 45.96
CA GLY A 25 -13.35 -41.39 45.31
C GLY A 25 -12.83 -42.77 44.93
N ASP A 26 -13.61 -43.52 44.16
CA ASP A 26 -13.22 -44.85 43.73
C ASP A 26 -11.99 -44.81 42.82
N LEU A 27 -11.12 -45.83 42.92
CA LEU A 27 -9.94 -45.97 42.08
C LEU A 27 -10.27 -45.94 40.58
N ARG A 28 -11.46 -46.41 40.17
CA ARG A 28 -11.90 -46.32 38.76
C ARG A 28 -12.06 -44.89 38.24
N ASP A 29 -12.37 -43.94 39.11
CA ASP A 29 -12.72 -42.56 38.75
C ASP A 29 -11.50 -41.62 38.75
N ILE A 30 -10.38 -42.03 39.34
CA ILE A 30 -9.16 -41.18 39.45
C ILE A 30 -8.63 -40.74 38.09
N SER A 31 -8.71 -41.61 37.07
CA SER A 31 -8.24 -41.31 35.72
C SER A 31 -9.05 -40.18 35.09
N THR A 32 -10.37 -40.22 35.28
CA THR A 32 -11.32 -39.21 34.81
C THR A 32 -11.11 -37.89 35.55
N HIS A 33 -10.97 -37.94 36.88
CA HIS A 33 -10.69 -36.76 37.70
C HIS A 33 -9.41 -36.04 37.26
N LEU A 34 -8.30 -36.79 37.13
CA LEU A 34 -7.01 -36.23 36.74
C LEU A 34 -7.02 -35.78 35.28
N ASN A 35 -7.59 -36.56 34.37
CA ASN A 35 -7.57 -36.35 32.93
C ASN A 35 -6.18 -35.94 32.40
N LYS A 36 -5.15 -36.72 32.77
CA LYS A 36 -3.74 -36.30 32.68
C LYS A 36 -3.35 -35.73 31.32
N GLY A 37 -2.66 -34.59 31.34
CA GLY A 37 -2.15 -33.92 30.15
C GLY A 37 -3.22 -33.28 29.25
N LYS A 38 -4.52 -33.43 29.56
CA LYS A 38 -5.61 -32.73 28.87
C LYS A 38 -5.87 -31.37 29.50
N ARG A 39 -6.16 -30.39 28.64
CA ARG A 39 -6.45 -29.02 29.04
C ARG A 39 -7.68 -28.91 29.94
N ASP A 40 -8.75 -29.58 29.55
CA ASP A 40 -10.00 -29.62 30.30
C ASP A 40 -10.00 -30.83 31.23
N GLY A 41 -10.49 -30.67 32.46
CA GLY A 41 -10.54 -31.75 33.44
C GLY A 41 -10.98 -31.25 34.82
N GLU A 42 -11.40 -32.17 35.68
CA GLU A 42 -11.95 -31.83 37.00
C GLU A 42 -10.86 -31.33 37.96
N CYS A 43 -9.70 -31.97 37.96
CA CYS A 43 -8.59 -31.58 38.83
C CYS A 43 -7.96 -30.25 38.39
N GLN A 44 -8.22 -29.19 39.15
CA GLN A 44 -7.68 -27.86 38.87
C GLN A 44 -6.16 -27.73 39.11
N TYR A 45 -5.57 -28.70 39.83
CA TYR A 45 -4.16 -28.74 40.20
C TYR A 45 -3.32 -29.66 39.30
N GLU A 46 -3.95 -30.38 38.38
CA GLU A 46 -3.22 -31.21 37.42
C GLU A 46 -2.53 -30.32 36.39
N GLU A 47 -1.31 -30.69 36.02
CA GLU A 47 -0.56 -30.02 34.97
C GLU A 47 -1.15 -30.34 33.58
N ALA A 48 -1.38 -29.29 32.79
CA ALA A 48 -1.82 -29.41 31.41
C ALA A 48 -1.05 -28.43 30.50
N LYS A 49 -1.11 -28.68 29.19
CA LYS A 49 -0.61 -27.74 28.17
C LYS A 49 -1.69 -26.70 27.86
N CYS A 50 -1.26 -25.48 27.57
CA CYS A 50 -2.10 -24.45 26.95
C CYS A 50 -2.86 -25.00 25.73
N ARG A 51 -4.10 -24.53 25.52
CA ARG A 51 -4.99 -25.00 24.44
C ARG A 51 -4.49 -24.67 23.03
N TYR A 52 -3.62 -23.68 22.90
CA TYR A 52 -3.09 -23.25 21.61
C TYR A 52 -1.87 -24.09 21.26
N GLU A 53 -1.90 -24.77 20.11
CA GLU A 53 -0.88 -25.76 19.73
C GLU A 53 0.55 -25.21 19.68
N GLU A 54 0.69 -24.00 19.16
CA GLU A 54 1.96 -23.27 19.03
C GLU A 54 2.51 -22.80 20.39
N CYS A 55 1.68 -22.78 21.44
CA CYS A 55 2.10 -22.41 22.78
C CYS A 55 2.67 -23.62 23.54
N GLN A 56 3.90 -23.49 24.06
CA GLN A 56 4.57 -24.58 24.80
C GLN A 56 4.38 -24.50 26.33
N VAL A 57 3.57 -23.56 26.82
CA VAL A 57 3.35 -23.38 28.27
C VAL A 57 2.59 -24.57 28.86
N ARG A 58 3.11 -25.07 29.97
CA ARG A 58 2.48 -26.08 30.84
C ARG A 58 2.34 -25.52 32.24
N ASN A 59 1.17 -25.68 32.85
CA ASN A 59 0.89 -25.21 34.21
C ASN A 59 -0.31 -25.96 34.80
N GLU A 60 -0.60 -25.76 36.09
CA GLU A 60 -1.85 -26.20 36.71
C GLU A 60 -3.05 -25.60 35.95
N ARG A 61 -4.10 -26.39 35.68
CA ARG A 61 -5.28 -25.95 34.90
C ARG A 61 -5.85 -24.61 35.35
N ARG A 62 -5.91 -24.38 36.66
CA ARG A 62 -6.40 -23.12 37.27
C ARG A 62 -5.66 -21.85 36.82
N TYR A 63 -4.42 -21.96 36.36
CA TYR A 63 -3.64 -20.81 35.88
C TYR A 63 -3.66 -20.69 34.36
N LEU A 64 -4.06 -21.74 33.64
CA LEU A 64 -4.10 -21.73 32.19
C LEU A 64 -5.24 -20.87 31.64
N ASP A 65 -6.35 -20.69 32.37
CA ASP A 65 -7.43 -19.78 31.96
C ASP A 65 -6.94 -18.33 31.81
N TYR A 66 -6.27 -17.83 32.85
CA TYR A 66 -5.66 -16.50 32.84
C TYR A 66 -4.58 -16.39 31.77
N HIS A 67 -3.70 -17.39 31.68
CA HIS A 67 -2.71 -17.43 30.62
C HIS A 67 -3.35 -17.32 29.24
N GLU A 68 -4.37 -18.11 28.92
CA GLU A 68 -5.01 -18.16 27.60
C GLU A 68 -5.76 -16.88 27.24
N HIS A 69 -6.25 -16.14 28.24
CA HIS A 69 -6.98 -14.89 28.05
C HIS A 69 -6.08 -13.66 27.99
N ASP A 70 -5.08 -13.57 28.88
CA ASP A 70 -4.35 -12.32 29.12
C ASP A 70 -2.89 -12.37 28.65
N GLU A 71 -2.24 -13.54 28.70
CA GLU A 71 -0.79 -13.63 28.51
C GLU A 71 -0.39 -14.30 27.18
N CYS A 72 -1.14 -15.31 26.75
CA CYS A 72 -0.76 -16.19 25.67
C CYS A 72 -0.62 -15.41 24.37
N SER A 73 0.56 -15.43 23.77
CA SER A 73 0.82 -14.75 22.50
C SER A 73 0.00 -15.33 21.32
N HIS A 74 -0.50 -16.55 21.46
CA HIS A 74 -1.35 -17.22 20.47
C HIS A 74 -2.86 -17.00 20.69
N ARG A 75 -3.24 -16.28 21.75
CA ARG A 75 -4.65 -15.94 21.98
C ARG A 75 -5.24 -15.15 20.83
N LEU A 76 -6.55 -15.32 20.61
CA LEU A 76 -7.30 -14.52 19.67
C LEU A 76 -7.21 -13.04 20.05
N PHE A 77 -6.92 -12.20 19.07
CA PHE A 77 -6.76 -10.77 19.24
C PHE A 77 -7.25 -10.05 18.00
N ARG A 78 -7.92 -8.92 18.20
CA ARG A 78 -8.41 -8.06 17.12
C ARG A 78 -7.61 -6.77 17.11
N CYS A 79 -7.10 -6.38 15.95
CA CYS A 79 -6.45 -5.09 15.78
C CYS A 79 -7.41 -3.96 16.15
N GLN A 80 -7.04 -3.11 17.10
CA GLN A 80 -7.89 -2.00 17.56
C GLN A 80 -8.02 -0.86 16.54
N TYR A 81 -7.20 -0.87 15.48
CA TYR A 81 -7.15 0.21 14.49
C TYR A 81 -7.98 -0.10 13.24
N CYS A 82 -7.81 -1.31 12.66
CA CYS A 82 -8.52 -1.72 11.44
C CYS A 82 -9.44 -2.92 11.63
N TRP A 83 -9.60 -3.42 12.87
CA TRP A 83 -10.50 -4.52 13.23
C TRP A 83 -10.19 -5.88 12.60
N LYS A 84 -8.99 -6.07 12.03
CA LYS A 84 -8.51 -7.36 11.54
C LYS A 84 -8.29 -8.34 12.70
N ASP A 85 -8.82 -9.55 12.54
CA ASP A 85 -8.63 -10.67 13.48
C ASP A 85 -7.30 -11.40 13.24
N GLY A 86 -6.72 -11.93 14.33
CA GLY A 86 -5.50 -12.74 14.31
C GLY A 86 -5.14 -13.26 15.70
N THR A 87 -3.90 -13.74 15.87
CA THR A 87 -3.33 -13.97 17.20
C THR A 87 -2.68 -12.68 17.73
N TYR A 88 -2.57 -12.52 19.05
CA TYR A 88 -1.87 -11.39 19.66
C TYR A 88 -0.48 -11.16 19.04
N LEU A 89 0.31 -12.24 18.87
CA LEU A 89 1.62 -12.20 18.24
C LEU A 89 1.56 -11.72 16.79
N SER A 90 0.68 -12.33 15.97
CA SER A 90 0.58 -11.98 14.54
C SER A 90 0.16 -10.53 14.32
N ILE A 91 -0.69 -10.00 15.21
CA ILE A 91 -1.18 -8.62 15.13
C ILE A 91 -0.11 -7.64 15.58
N THR A 92 0.45 -7.85 16.77
CA THR A 92 1.39 -6.90 17.39
C THR A 92 2.77 -6.87 16.73
N MET A 93 3.28 -8.02 16.29
CA MET A 93 4.63 -8.13 15.68
C MET A 93 4.63 -8.15 14.16
N GLY A 94 3.53 -8.57 13.53
CA GLY A 94 3.40 -8.58 12.08
C GLY A 94 2.57 -7.41 11.57
N HIS A 95 1.26 -7.48 11.83
CA HIS A 95 0.28 -6.61 11.19
C HIS A 95 0.49 -5.11 11.44
N TYR A 96 0.90 -4.68 12.64
CA TYR A 96 1.09 -3.26 12.97
C TYR A 96 2.06 -2.53 12.02
N ASN A 97 3.04 -3.24 11.45
CA ASN A 97 3.97 -2.67 10.49
C ASN A 97 3.32 -2.26 9.17
N ASP A 98 2.27 -2.99 8.74
CA ASP A 98 1.61 -2.80 7.44
C ASP A 98 0.18 -2.26 7.57
N CYS A 99 -0.34 -2.14 8.79
CA CYS A 99 -1.70 -1.70 9.05
C CYS A 99 -1.88 -0.23 8.61
N ALA A 100 -2.83 -0.01 7.70
CA ALA A 100 -3.14 1.29 7.10
C ALA A 100 -3.70 2.30 8.11
N ASP A 101 -4.40 1.82 9.14
CA ASP A 101 -5.00 2.63 10.19
C ASP A 101 -4.11 2.76 11.43
N TYR A 102 -2.96 2.07 11.43
CA TYR A 102 -2.03 2.13 12.53
C TYR A 102 -1.50 3.56 12.70
N PRO A 103 -1.54 4.13 13.91
CA PRO A 103 -1.04 5.47 14.17
C PRO A 103 0.48 5.50 14.04
N ILE A 104 0.99 6.39 13.20
CA ILE A 104 2.42 6.64 13.00
C ILE A 104 2.74 8.12 13.15
N HIS A 105 4.01 8.40 13.43
CA HIS A 105 4.53 9.75 13.50
C HIS A 105 4.96 10.25 12.11
N CYS A 106 4.88 11.57 11.91
CA CYS A 106 5.46 12.21 10.74
C CYS A 106 7.00 12.07 10.79
N PRO A 107 7.68 11.60 9.73
CA PRO A 107 9.13 11.46 9.70
C PRO A 107 9.87 12.80 9.81
N ASN A 108 9.22 13.90 9.42
CA ASN A 108 9.76 15.25 9.58
C ASN A 108 9.55 15.81 11.00
N ASN A 109 8.94 15.02 11.90
CA ASN A 109 8.68 15.37 13.30
C ASN A 109 7.92 16.70 13.47
N CYS A 110 6.90 16.91 12.62
CA CYS A 110 6.07 18.11 12.68
C CYS A 110 5.09 18.09 13.86
N THR A 111 4.39 19.20 14.10
CA THR A 111 3.47 19.37 15.23
C THR A 111 2.29 18.40 15.22
N LEU A 112 1.92 17.87 14.05
CA LEU A 112 0.94 16.80 13.95
C LEU A 112 1.62 15.49 14.35
N ASN A 113 1.51 15.17 15.64
CA ASN A 113 2.33 14.13 16.24
C ASN A 113 1.95 12.72 15.75
N THR A 114 0.67 12.42 15.52
CA THR A 114 0.26 11.05 15.17
C THR A 114 -0.89 11.05 14.17
N MET A 115 -0.86 10.13 13.21
CA MET A 115 -1.89 9.96 12.18
C MET A 115 -1.95 8.54 11.66
N PRO A 116 -3.08 8.11 11.05
CA PRO A 116 -3.14 6.83 10.34
C PRO A 116 -2.09 6.74 9.23
N ARG A 117 -1.45 5.59 9.09
CA ARG A 117 -0.40 5.34 8.08
C ARG A 117 -0.80 5.74 6.67
N HIS A 118 -2.03 5.42 6.24
CA HIS A 118 -2.49 5.74 4.88
C HIS A 118 -2.56 7.24 4.58
N VAL A 119 -2.68 8.10 5.60
CA VAL A 119 -2.75 9.57 5.46
C VAL A 119 -1.36 10.20 5.26
N LEU A 120 -0.29 9.49 5.64
CA LEU A 120 1.07 10.04 5.69
C LEU A 120 1.52 10.66 4.36
N SER A 121 1.27 9.97 3.24
CA SER A 121 1.70 10.46 1.93
C SER A 121 1.02 11.79 1.58
N ALA A 122 -0.29 11.89 1.74
CA ALA A 122 -1.04 13.11 1.50
C ALA A 122 -0.61 14.25 2.45
N HIS A 123 -0.34 13.92 3.71
CA HIS A 123 0.21 14.88 4.66
C HIS A 123 1.55 15.45 4.20
N ILE A 124 2.53 14.60 3.87
CA ILE A 124 3.87 15.03 3.40
C ILE A 124 3.73 15.92 2.16
N SER A 125 2.98 15.47 1.16
CA SER A 125 2.86 16.16 -0.12
C SER A 125 2.15 17.52 -0.05
N HIS A 126 1.20 17.71 0.87
CA HIS A 126 0.31 18.89 0.82
C HIS A 126 0.24 19.70 2.10
N GLN A 127 0.50 19.11 3.27
CA GLN A 127 0.15 19.71 4.56
C GLN A 127 1.35 19.87 5.49
N CYS A 128 2.38 19.03 5.37
CA CYS A 128 3.48 19.01 6.31
C CYS A 128 4.24 20.35 6.28
N PRO A 129 4.26 21.11 7.40
CA PRO A 129 4.91 22.41 7.45
C PRO A 129 6.43 22.31 7.37
N LEU A 130 6.98 21.14 7.73
CA LEU A 130 8.41 20.85 7.74
C LEU A 130 8.86 20.05 6.51
N GLU A 131 7.99 19.83 5.52
CA GLU A 131 8.42 19.24 4.25
C GLU A 131 9.17 20.29 3.41
N PRO A 132 10.39 19.99 2.93
CA PRO A 132 11.07 20.81 1.93
C PRO A 132 10.30 20.80 0.61
N VAL A 133 9.94 21.97 0.10
CA VAL A 133 9.20 22.11 -1.15
C VAL A 133 9.98 22.94 -2.15
N ASP A 134 9.81 22.65 -3.44
CA ASP A 134 10.43 23.44 -4.49
C ASP A 134 9.94 24.90 -4.44
N CYS A 135 10.86 25.85 -4.58
CA CYS A 135 10.50 27.24 -4.75
C CYS A 135 9.59 27.44 -5.98
N VAL A 136 8.58 28.30 -5.85
CA VAL A 136 7.67 28.68 -6.97
C VAL A 136 8.41 29.31 -8.15
N PHE A 137 9.61 29.83 -7.93
CA PHE A 137 10.50 30.41 -8.95
C PHE A 137 11.54 29.42 -9.48
N ARG A 138 11.35 28.11 -9.27
CA ARG A 138 12.22 27.08 -9.86
C ARG A 138 12.34 27.18 -11.38
N TRP A 139 11.23 27.51 -12.05
CA TRP A 139 11.21 27.76 -13.50
C TRP A 139 12.09 28.95 -13.93
N ALA A 140 12.34 29.91 -13.02
CA ALA A 140 13.21 31.06 -13.26
C ALA A 140 14.66 30.82 -12.81
N GLY A 141 14.98 29.64 -12.28
CA GLY A 141 16.34 29.25 -11.89
C GLY A 141 16.62 29.20 -10.39
N CYS A 142 15.61 29.33 -9.52
CA CYS A 142 15.81 29.12 -8.08
C CYS A 142 15.91 27.61 -7.77
N ASN A 143 16.97 27.19 -7.07
CA ASN A 143 17.20 25.79 -6.71
C ASN A 143 16.95 25.50 -5.22
N ASP A 144 16.54 26.51 -4.46
CA ASP A 144 16.29 26.38 -3.04
C ASP A 144 15.02 25.57 -2.78
N LYS A 145 15.07 24.79 -1.69
CA LYS A 145 13.95 24.00 -1.18
C LYS A 145 13.61 24.41 0.25
N PRO A 146 12.96 25.58 0.44
CA PRO A 146 12.54 26.00 1.77
C PRO A 146 11.56 24.99 2.37
N LEU A 147 11.46 24.98 3.71
CA LEU A 147 10.37 24.28 4.38
C LEU A 147 9.04 24.93 3.97
N ARG A 148 7.98 24.13 3.83
CA ARG A 148 6.64 24.63 3.44
C ARG A 148 6.18 25.84 4.25
N LYS A 149 6.42 25.84 5.57
CA LYS A 149 6.07 26.95 6.47
C LYS A 149 6.84 28.25 6.17
N ASP A 150 8.02 28.14 5.57
CA ASP A 150 8.96 29.24 5.34
C ASP A 150 8.95 29.73 3.88
N VAL A 151 8.12 29.13 3.01
CA VAL A 151 8.01 29.48 1.58
C VAL A 151 7.76 30.97 1.39
N HIS A 152 6.84 31.56 2.15
CA HIS A 152 6.51 32.99 2.01
C HIS A 152 7.72 33.88 2.33
N VAL A 153 8.47 33.53 3.38
CA VAL A 153 9.68 34.26 3.80
C VAL A 153 10.75 34.15 2.72
N HIS A 154 10.98 32.94 2.21
CA HIS A 154 11.91 32.70 1.12
C HIS A 154 11.52 33.48 -0.15
N THR A 155 10.25 33.47 -0.55
CA THR A 155 9.80 34.16 -1.77
C THR A 155 9.88 35.68 -1.69
N ALA A 156 9.89 36.25 -0.48
CA ALA A 156 10.09 37.69 -0.27
C ALA A 156 11.55 38.15 -0.47
N ASP A 157 12.51 37.22 -0.63
CA ASP A 157 13.92 37.54 -0.93
C ASP A 157 14.05 38.24 -2.30
N THR A 158 14.87 39.29 -2.35
CA THR A 158 15.13 40.10 -3.55
C THR A 158 15.83 39.30 -4.65
N LYS A 159 16.47 38.17 -4.33
CA LYS A 159 17.07 37.25 -5.32
C LYS A 159 16.09 36.83 -6.40
N HIS A 160 14.82 36.61 -6.06
CA HIS A 160 13.82 36.19 -7.03
C HIS A 160 13.52 37.27 -8.07
N VAL A 161 13.58 38.55 -7.70
CA VAL A 161 13.34 39.65 -8.65
C VAL A 161 14.41 39.66 -9.74
N THR A 162 15.67 39.42 -9.38
CA THR A 162 16.77 39.33 -10.36
C THR A 162 16.60 38.13 -11.29
N LEU A 163 16.27 36.96 -10.75
CA LEU A 163 16.00 35.75 -11.55
C LEU A 163 14.82 35.97 -12.52
N LEU A 164 13.74 36.58 -12.05
CA LEU A 164 12.58 36.94 -12.85
C LEU A 164 12.95 37.90 -13.99
N ALA A 165 13.78 38.93 -13.73
CA ALA A 165 14.21 39.86 -14.76
C ALA A 165 15.01 39.16 -15.88
N VAL A 166 15.92 38.26 -15.51
CA VAL A 166 16.69 37.45 -16.47
C VAL A 166 15.77 36.53 -17.28
N ALA A 167 14.89 35.78 -16.59
CA ALA A 167 13.95 34.86 -17.23
C ALA A 167 12.99 35.59 -18.18
N CYS A 168 12.43 36.73 -17.77
CA CYS A 168 11.59 37.57 -18.64
C CYS A 168 12.37 38.08 -19.87
N GLY A 169 13.65 38.43 -19.72
CA GLY A 169 14.52 38.82 -20.81
C GLY A 169 14.74 37.70 -21.83
N GLN A 170 14.98 36.47 -21.35
CA GLN A 170 15.14 35.27 -22.18
C GLN A 170 13.83 34.91 -22.90
N LEU A 171 12.71 34.84 -22.17
CA LEU A 171 11.38 34.57 -22.74
C LEU A 171 11.00 35.59 -23.82
N LYS A 172 11.38 36.86 -23.66
CA LYS A 172 11.15 37.89 -24.69
C LYS A 172 11.96 37.65 -25.96
N LYS A 173 13.19 37.14 -25.84
CA LYS A 173 14.04 36.78 -26.99
C LYS A 173 13.48 35.54 -27.69
N GLU A 174 13.17 34.49 -26.95
CA GLU A 174 12.58 33.25 -27.47
C GLU A 174 11.24 33.49 -28.16
N LYS A 175 10.35 34.29 -27.56
CA LYS A 175 9.07 34.67 -28.18
C LYS A 175 9.25 35.37 -29.53
N LYS A 176 10.26 36.25 -29.66
CA LYS A 176 10.57 36.90 -30.94
C LYS A 176 11.09 35.89 -31.95
N GLN A 177 11.94 34.96 -31.53
CA GLN A 177 12.48 33.92 -32.40
C GLN A 177 11.38 32.98 -32.90
N ILE A 178 10.55 32.45 -31.99
CA ILE A 178 9.39 31.60 -32.30
C ILE A 178 8.43 32.31 -33.27
N LYS A 179 8.20 33.62 -33.08
CA LYS A 179 7.34 34.38 -34.00
C LYS A 179 7.92 34.46 -35.43
N LYS A 180 9.25 34.63 -35.54
CA LYS A 180 9.95 34.68 -36.83
C LYS A 180 9.99 33.31 -37.53
N GLU A 181 10.18 32.23 -36.77
CA GLU A 181 10.12 30.87 -37.31
C GLU A 181 8.70 30.53 -37.77
N ASN A 182 7.69 30.86 -36.97
CA ASN A 182 6.28 30.67 -37.36
C ASN A 182 5.89 31.43 -38.62
N SER A 183 6.40 32.65 -38.86
CA SER A 183 6.12 33.36 -40.11
C SER A 183 6.77 32.67 -41.32
N LYS A 184 8.01 32.20 -41.19
CA LYS A 184 8.70 31.44 -42.24
C LYS A 184 7.99 30.13 -42.57
N ILE A 185 7.62 29.35 -41.55
CA ILE A 185 6.88 28.09 -41.72
C ILE A 185 5.55 28.35 -42.43
N LYS A 186 4.84 29.44 -42.08
CA LYS A 186 3.60 29.81 -42.79
C LYS A 186 3.86 30.12 -44.26
N GLU A 187 4.88 30.90 -44.58
CA GLU A 187 5.24 31.20 -45.97
C GLU A 187 5.60 29.93 -46.75
N GLU A 188 6.45 29.06 -46.20
CA GLU A 188 6.81 27.78 -46.83
C GLU A 188 5.60 26.86 -47.03
N SER A 189 4.73 26.74 -46.01
CA SER A 189 3.49 25.97 -46.11
C SER A 189 2.57 26.48 -47.23
N THR A 190 2.45 27.80 -47.39
CA THR A 190 1.65 28.37 -48.50
C THR A 190 2.26 28.08 -49.86
N LYS A 191 3.60 28.16 -50.00
CA LYS A 191 4.29 27.83 -51.26
C LYS A 191 4.11 26.37 -51.63
N LEU A 192 4.31 25.46 -50.69
CA LEU A 192 4.11 24.02 -50.89
C LEU A 192 2.66 23.70 -51.27
N ARG A 193 1.69 24.39 -50.66
CA ARG A 193 0.27 24.23 -51.01
C ARG A 193 -0.01 24.64 -52.46
N ILE A 194 0.56 25.76 -52.92
CA ILE A 194 0.42 26.22 -54.31
C ILE A 194 1.12 25.25 -55.27
N GLU A 195 2.30 24.76 -54.92
CA GLU A 195 3.04 23.79 -55.75
C GLU A 195 2.29 22.47 -55.88
N ASN A 196 1.73 21.95 -54.78
CA ASN A 196 0.90 20.75 -54.80
C ASN A 196 -0.35 20.94 -55.67
N GLN A 197 -1.05 22.08 -55.57
CA GLN A 197 -2.20 22.38 -56.44
C GLN A 197 -1.82 22.43 -57.92
N LYS A 198 -0.64 22.98 -58.26
CA LYS A 198 -0.15 23.00 -59.65
C LYS A 198 0.13 21.60 -60.17
N ARG A 199 0.80 20.76 -59.37
CA ARG A 199 1.10 19.36 -59.71
C ARG A 199 -0.18 18.54 -59.88
N GLU A 200 -1.19 18.74 -59.03
CA GLU A 200 -2.51 18.12 -59.18
C GLU A 200 -3.19 18.51 -60.49
N LEU A 201 -3.13 19.79 -60.87
CA LEU A 201 -3.68 20.27 -62.14
C LEU A 201 -2.95 19.67 -63.35
N GLU A 202 -1.62 19.66 -63.34
CA GLU A 202 -0.82 19.04 -64.41
C GLU A 202 -1.10 17.55 -64.54
N MET A 203 -1.18 16.84 -63.41
CA MET A 203 -1.49 15.41 -63.40
C MET A 203 -2.91 15.14 -63.93
N THR A 204 -3.88 16.01 -63.60
CA THR A 204 -5.25 15.91 -64.13
C THR A 204 -5.26 16.06 -65.66
N LYS A 205 -4.53 17.05 -66.20
CA LYS A 205 -4.41 17.24 -67.65
C LYS A 205 -3.77 16.03 -68.34
N GLN A 206 -2.69 15.48 -67.78
CA GLN A 206 -2.06 14.28 -68.34
C GLN A 206 -3.01 13.08 -68.35
N VAL A 207 -3.81 12.91 -67.29
CA VAL A 207 -4.82 11.85 -67.22
C VAL A 207 -5.91 12.04 -68.28
N GLU A 208 -6.34 13.28 -68.54
CA GLU A 208 -7.31 13.60 -69.61
C GLU A 208 -6.74 13.27 -71.00
N THR A 209 -5.51 13.69 -71.30
CA THR A 209 -4.83 13.37 -72.56
C THR A 209 -4.70 11.85 -72.75
N LEU A 210 -4.27 11.11 -71.73
CA LEU A 210 -4.16 9.65 -71.79
C LEU A 210 -5.52 8.96 -71.99
N LYS A 211 -6.61 9.54 -71.48
CA LYS A 211 -7.97 9.03 -71.73
C LYS A 211 -8.39 9.25 -73.19
N GLU A 212 -8.10 10.42 -73.74
CA GLU A 212 -8.37 10.74 -75.15
C GLU A 212 -7.58 9.82 -76.09
N GLU A 213 -6.28 9.66 -75.88
CA GLU A 213 -5.43 8.74 -76.64
C GLU A 213 -5.95 7.30 -76.56
N ASN A 214 -6.33 6.83 -75.36
CA ASN A 214 -6.96 5.52 -75.18
C ASN A 214 -8.29 5.38 -75.94
N SER A 215 -9.10 6.44 -75.98
CA SER A 215 -10.37 6.43 -76.71
C SER A 215 -10.16 6.32 -78.23
N GLN A 216 -9.16 7.02 -78.77
CA GLN A 216 -8.79 6.96 -80.19
C GLN A 216 -8.24 5.58 -80.55
N LEU A 217 -7.33 5.02 -79.75
CA LEU A 217 -6.79 3.67 -79.95
C LEU A 217 -7.89 2.60 -79.98
N LYS A 218 -8.88 2.70 -79.08
CA LYS A 218 -10.04 1.80 -79.08
C LYS A 218 -10.91 1.94 -80.33
N HIS A 219 -11.03 3.15 -80.88
CA HIS A 219 -11.76 3.38 -82.13
C HIS A 219 -11.05 2.77 -83.34
N TYR A 220 -9.73 2.92 -83.44
CA TYR A 220 -8.92 2.29 -84.49
C TYR A 220 -8.95 0.75 -84.45
N GLN A 221 -9.07 0.16 -83.26
CA GLN A 221 -9.19 -1.29 -83.07
C GLN A 221 -10.61 -1.84 -83.34
N ALA A 222 -11.60 -0.96 -83.59
CA ALA A 222 -12.99 -1.33 -83.83
C ALA A 222 -13.43 -1.19 -85.31
N ILE A 223 -12.51 -0.81 -86.21
CA ILE A 223 -12.76 -0.76 -87.66
C ILE A 223 -12.49 -2.17 -88.23
N PRO A 224 -13.43 -2.81 -88.97
CA PRO A 224 -13.29 -4.18 -89.49
C PRO A 224 -12.18 -4.36 -90.52
#